data_AF-A0AAV5TM67-F1
#
_entry.id   AF-A0AAV5TM67-F1
#
_cell.length_a   1.000
_cell.length_b   1.000
_cell.length_c   1.000
_cell.angle_alpha   90.00
_cell.angle_beta   90.00
_cell.angle_gamma   90.00
#
_symmetry.space_group_name_H-M   'P 1'
#
loop_
_entity.id
_entity.type
_entity.pdbx_description
1 polymer ?
#
loop_
_entity_poly.entity_id
_entity_poly.type
_entity_poly.pdbx_seq_one_letter_code
_entity_poly.pdbx_strand_id
1 'polypeptide(L)'
;NGTKQTLTVGLLFTRNSSFVGYRTSAAAALIARDRIITENLLPNINLEFTFDFDDCIETRASGYTVEHILNRNISALIGPCCNLRE
;
A
#
# COMPACT_ATOMS: atom_id res chain seq x y z
N ASN A 1 -11.58 -1.32 -27.85
CA ASN A 1 -10.21 -1.33 -27.32
C ASN A 1 -10.16 -0.37 -26.14
N GLY A 2 -10.53 -0.84 -24.95
CA GLY A 2 -10.60 0.02 -23.75
C GLY A 2 -9.24 0.07 -23.08
N THR A 3 -8.66 1.25 -22.95
CA THR A 3 -7.44 1.47 -22.16
C THR A 3 -7.74 1.16 -20.71
N LYS A 4 -7.06 0.16 -20.14
CA LYS A 4 -7.15 -0.14 -18.71
C LYS A 4 -6.46 0.97 -17.92
N GLN A 5 -7.15 1.55 -16.94
CA GLN A 5 -6.58 2.57 -16.07
C GLN A 5 -5.74 1.89 -14.99
N THR A 6 -4.47 2.26 -14.85
CA THR A 6 -3.63 1.77 -13.75
C THR A 6 -3.89 2.60 -12.50
N LEU A 7 -4.27 1.92 -11.41
CA LEU A 7 -4.46 2.50 -10.09
C LEU A 7 -3.32 2.00 -9.19
N THR A 8 -2.43 2.90 -8.82
CA THR A 8 -1.30 2.59 -7.94
C THR A 8 -1.67 2.95 -6.50
N VAL A 9 -1.63 1.98 -5.61
CA VAL A 9 -1.91 2.14 -4.18
C VAL A 9 -0.60 2.02 -3.41
N GLY A 10 -0.28 3.06 -2.63
CA GLY A 10 0.85 3.05 -1.69
C GLY A 10 0.47 2.37 -0.38
N LEU A 11 1.38 1.59 0.17
CA LEU A 11 1.24 0.89 1.44
C LEU A 11 2.39 1.26 2.37
N LEU A 12 2.09 1.72 3.58
CA LEU A 12 3.11 1.98 4.60
C LEU A 12 3.07 0.89 5.66
N PHE A 13 4.22 0.24 5.86
CA PHE A 13 4.39 -0.85 6.81
C PHE A 13 5.55 -0.61 7.78
N THR A 14 5.57 -1.36 8.87
CA THR A 14 6.70 -1.42 9.81
C THR A 14 7.41 -2.77 9.70
N ARG A 15 8.76 -2.78 9.68
CA ARG A 15 9.53 -4.03 9.68
C ARG A 15 9.71 -4.60 11.08
N ASN A 16 9.74 -3.73 12.08
CA ASN A 16 10.18 -4.05 13.44
C ASN A 16 9.16 -3.54 14.45
N SER A 17 7.99 -4.16 14.46
CA SER A 17 7.10 -4.08 15.61
C SER A 17 6.83 -5.49 16.10
N SER A 18 6.60 -5.64 17.40
CA SER A 18 6.09 -6.88 18.00
C SER A 18 4.73 -7.32 17.40
N PHE A 19 4.14 -6.48 16.54
CA PHE A 19 3.00 -6.82 15.72
C PHE A 19 3.49 -7.47 14.42
N VAL A 20 3.10 -8.73 14.25
CA VAL A 20 3.32 -9.63 13.10
C VAL A 20 2.56 -9.12 11.85
N GLY A 21 2.56 -7.81 11.61
CA GLY A 21 1.68 -7.12 10.68
C GLY A 21 2.22 -7.11 9.26
N TYR A 22 3.48 -6.70 9.01
CA TYR A 22 3.98 -6.53 7.65
C TYR A 22 3.94 -7.83 6.82
N ARG A 23 4.58 -8.91 7.30
CA ARG A 23 4.67 -10.17 6.52
C ARG A 23 3.29 -10.72 6.18
N THR A 24 2.35 -10.64 7.12
CA THR A 24 0.99 -11.15 6.94
C THR A 24 0.15 -10.21 6.08
N SER A 25 0.18 -8.91 6.33
CA SER A 25 -0.64 -7.91 5.64
C SER A 25 -0.16 -7.63 4.21
N ALA A 26 1.15 -7.60 3.96
CA ALA A 26 1.67 -7.47 2.60
C ALA A 26 1.34 -8.70 1.75
N ALA A 27 1.46 -9.91 2.32
CA ALA A 27 1.02 -11.14 1.65
C ALA A 27 -0.50 -11.12 1.40
N ALA A 28 -1.30 -10.68 2.37
CA ALA A 28 -2.75 -10.56 2.22
C ALA A 28 -3.14 -9.56 1.11
N ALA A 29 -2.44 -8.42 0.99
CA ALA A 29 -2.67 -7.45 -0.09
C ALA A 29 -2.39 -8.06 -1.47
N LEU A 30 -1.32 -8.85 -1.61
CA LEU A 30 -1.00 -9.56 -2.85
C LEU A 30 -2.05 -10.65 -3.17
N ILE A 31 -2.52 -11.39 -2.18
CA ILE A 31 -3.59 -12.39 -2.35
C ILE A 31 -4.90 -11.71 -2.75
N ALA A 32 -5.24 -10.58 -2.12
CA ALA A 32 -6.42 -9.79 -2.48
C ALA A 32 -6.34 -9.30 -3.93
N ARG A 33 -5.16 -8.84 -4.38
CA ARG A 33 -4.90 -8.50 -5.78
C ARG A 33 -5.18 -9.66 -6.71
N ASP A 34 -4.61 -10.82 -6.40
CA ASP A 34 -4.71 -12.03 -7.21
C ASP A 34 -6.17 -12.47 -7.34
N ARG A 35 -6.93 -12.36 -6.25
CA ARG A 35 -8.37 -12.66 -6.22
C ARG A 35 -9.17 -11.68 -7.07
N ILE A 36 -8.91 -10.38 -6.97
CA ILE A 36 -9.56 -9.35 -7.81
C ILE A 36 -9.35 -9.62 -9.30
N ILE A 37 -8.14 -10.03 -9.68
CA ILE A 37 -7.80 -10.38 -11.06
C ILE A 37 -8.50 -11.68 -11.49
N THR A 38 -8.42 -12.73 -10.67
CA THR A 38 -9.00 -14.05 -10.96
C THR A 38 -10.51 -14.02 -11.07
N GLU A 39 -11.17 -13.27 -10.19
CA GLU A 39 -12.64 -13.08 -10.20
C GLU A 39 -13.08 -11.99 -11.18
N ASN A 40 -12.14 -11.32 -11.87
CA ASN A 40 -12.38 -10.25 -12.83
C ASN A 40 -13.31 -9.14 -12.28
N LEU A 41 -13.11 -8.77 -11.00
CA LEU A 41 -13.97 -7.80 -10.31
C LEU A 41 -13.83 -6.39 -10.85
N LEU A 42 -12.65 -6.05 -11.40
CA LEU A 42 -12.32 -4.72 -11.92
C LEU A 42 -11.76 -4.83 -13.36
N PRO A 43 -12.59 -5.12 -14.37
CA PRO A 43 -12.12 -5.46 -15.73
C PRO A 43 -11.36 -4.33 -16.44
N ASN A 44 -11.62 -3.08 -16.05
CA ASN A 44 -11.03 -1.88 -16.66
C ASN A 44 -9.93 -1.22 -15.80
N ILE A 45 -9.61 -1.78 -14.63
CA ILE A 45 -8.62 -1.21 -13.72
C ILE A 45 -7.48 -2.21 -13.52
N ASN A 46 -6.25 -1.77 -13.74
CA ASN A 46 -5.06 -2.52 -13.33
C ASN A 46 -4.62 -2.02 -11.96
N LEU A 47 -4.70 -2.88 -10.95
CA LEU A 47 -4.39 -2.50 -9.57
C LEU A 47 -2.95 -2.90 -9.24
N GLU A 48 -2.14 -1.91 -8.86
CA GLU A 48 -0.74 -2.07 -8.49
C GLU A 48 -0.49 -1.58 -7.07
N PHE A 49 0.36 -2.31 -6.35
CA PHE A 49 0.73 -1.99 -4.99
C PHE A 49 2.21 -1.62 -4.93
N THR A 50 2.51 -0.48 -4.32
CA THR A 50 3.87 -0.10 -3.92
C THR A 50 3.92 0.00 -2.40
N PHE A 51 5.06 -0.36 -1.80
CA PHE A 51 5.18 -0.34 -0.35
C PHE A 51 6.51 0.24 0.11
N ASP A 52 6.46 0.98 1.20
CA ASP A 52 7.62 1.55 1.90
C ASP A 52 7.52 1.29 3.41
N PHE A 53 8.66 1.41 4.10
CA PHE A 53 8.78 1.03 5.50
C PHE A 53 9.00 2.22 6.43
N ASP A 54 7.96 2.67 7.11
CA ASP A 54 8.03 3.77 8.08
C ASP A 54 8.71 3.37 9.40
N ASP A 55 8.74 2.06 9.72
CA ASP A 55 9.22 1.49 10.98
C ASP A 55 8.62 2.17 12.23
N CYS A 56 7.38 2.64 12.15
CA CYS A 56 6.70 3.39 13.22
C CYS A 56 7.39 4.69 13.63
N ILE A 57 8.09 5.34 12.70
CA ILE A 57 8.68 6.67 12.91
C ILE A 57 7.82 7.70 12.17
N GLU A 58 7.17 8.60 12.90
CA GLU A 58 6.18 9.56 12.38
C GLU A 58 6.77 10.47 11.31
N THR A 59 7.99 10.96 11.56
CA THR A 59 8.69 11.84 10.61
C THR A 59 8.97 11.12 9.30
N ARG A 60 9.26 9.82 9.35
CA ARG A 60 9.48 8.98 8.17
C ARG A 60 8.17 8.68 7.45
N ALA A 61 7.11 8.32 8.19
CA ALA A 61 5.77 8.10 7.63
C ALA A 61 5.25 9.34 6.89
N SER A 62 5.41 10.52 7.48
CA SER A 62 5.03 11.79 6.86
C SER A 62 5.85 12.08 5.61
N GLY A 63 7.18 11.87 5.67
CA GLY A 63 8.06 12.03 4.51
C GLY A 63 7.68 11.12 3.34
N TYR A 64 7.45 9.84 3.59
CA TYR A 64 7.02 8.90 2.55
C TYR A 64 5.63 9.23 2.01
N THR A 65 4.71 9.68 2.86
CA THR A 65 3.38 10.13 2.40
C THR A 65 3.51 11.25 1.37
N VAL A 66 4.33 12.26 1.65
CA VAL A 66 4.59 13.37 0.72
C VAL A 66 5.28 12.88 -0.55
N GLU A 67 6.30 12.03 -0.43
CA GLU A 67 7.00 11.45 -1.58
C GLU A 67 6.05 10.63 -2.49
N HIS A 68 5.19 9.82 -1.89
CA HIS A 68 4.24 9.01 -2.62
C HIS A 68 3.25 9.87 -3.42
N ILE A 69 2.70 10.91 -2.79
CA ILE A 69 1.72 11.79 -3.41
C ILE A 69 2.38 12.64 -4.50
N LEU A 70 3.51 13.28 -4.20
CA LEU A 70 4.12 14.26 -5.09
C LEU A 70 4.98 13.65 -6.19
N ASN A 71 5.72 12.57 -5.88
CA ASN A 71 6.73 12.02 -6.78
C ASN A 71 6.36 10.67 -7.38
N ARG A 72 5.60 9.83 -6.66
CA ARG A 72 5.21 8.48 -7.14
C ARG A 72 3.80 8.43 -7.72
N ASN A 73 3.07 9.55 -7.71
CA ASN A 73 1.74 9.72 -8.30
C ASN A 73 0.76 8.58 -7.92
N ILE A 74 0.76 8.20 -6.64
CA ILE A 74 -0.17 7.18 -6.14
C ILE A 74 -1.59 7.72 -6.16
N SER A 75 -2.57 6.83 -6.36
CA SER A 75 -3.98 7.16 -6.33
C SER A 75 -4.61 7.05 -4.95
N ALA A 76 -4.02 6.23 -4.08
CA ALA A 76 -4.45 6.06 -2.69
C ALA A 76 -3.27 5.61 -1.84
N LEU A 77 -3.26 6.01 -0.57
CA LEU A 77 -2.29 5.57 0.44
C LEU A 77 -3.03 4.83 1.55
N ILE A 78 -2.53 3.66 1.93
CA ILE A 78 -3.06 2.85 3.03
C ILE A 78 -1.94 2.62 4.04
N GLY A 79 -2.06 3.21 5.22
CA GLY A 79 -1.08 3.16 6.32
C GLY A 79 -0.95 4.51 7.04
N PRO A 80 -0.08 4.65 8.06
CA PRO A 80 0.70 3.62 8.77
C PRO A 80 -0.13 2.64 9.59
N CYS A 81 0.40 1.44 9.84
CA CYS A 81 -0.21 0.49 10.77
C CYS A 81 0.05 0.83 12.25
N CYS A 82 0.94 1.79 12.55
CA CYS A 82 1.38 2.06 13.90
C CYS A 82 0.54 3.13 14.61
N ASN A 83 0.06 2.80 15.79
CA ASN A 83 -0.61 3.70 16.71
C ASN A 83 0.41 4.16 17.75
N LEU A 84 1.16 5.24 17.46
CA LEU A 84 1.95 5.84 18.53
C LEU A 84 0.98 6.29 19.62
N ARG A 85 1.03 5.62 20.78
CA ARG A 85 0.45 6.15 22.01
C ARG A 85 1.54 7.01 22.61
N GLU A 86 1.27 8.31 22.74
CA GLU A 86 2.05 9.22 23.58
C GLU A 86 2.10 8.72 25.04
#